data_AF-A0A7W5GDZ0-F1
#
_entry.id   AF-A0A7W5GDZ0-F1
#
_cell.length_a   1.000
_cell.length_b   1.000
_cell.length_c   1.000
_cell.angle_alpha   90.00
_cell.angle_beta   90.00
_cell.angle_gamma   90.00
#
_symmetry.space_group_name_H-M   'P 1'
#
loop_
_entity.id
_entity.type
_entity.pdbx_description
1 polymer ?
#
loop_
_entity_poly.entity_id
_entity_poly.type
_entity_poly.pdbx_seq_one_letter_code
_entity_poly.pdbx_strand_id
1 'polypeptide(L)'
;MNEGFPTDGVDRGRCIHPWCVTEHGVTVHPNDEDHRSAGVALTVRARRAEAHGSGEATELELGALRRAGESETWIVIETGIGASLALTRDGARLLQRRLHDEIGPGGTLARDGDER
;
A
#
# COMPACT_ATOMS: atom_id res chain seq x y z
N MET A 1 -23.48 43.95 -3.53
CA MET A 1 -23.56 43.04 -4.69
C MET A 1 -22.63 41.90 -4.36
N ASN A 2 -23.17 40.69 -4.29
CA ASN A 2 -22.49 39.50 -3.76
C ASN A 2 -21.90 38.75 -4.97
N GLU A 3 -20.58 38.83 -5.16
CA GLU A 3 -19.90 38.12 -6.25
C GLU A 3 -19.62 36.69 -5.80
N GLY A 4 -20.34 35.75 -6.43
CA GLY A 4 -20.29 34.33 -6.10
C GLY A 4 -18.94 33.72 -6.40
N PHE A 5 -18.45 32.90 -5.47
CA PHE A 5 -17.36 31.96 -5.71
C PHE A 5 -17.80 30.97 -6.79
N PRO A 6 -16.99 30.73 -7.84
CA PRO A 6 -17.31 29.68 -8.80
C PRO A 6 -17.12 28.34 -8.10
N THR A 7 -18.22 27.63 -7.86
CA THR A 7 -18.18 26.22 -7.51
C THR A 7 -17.81 25.46 -8.78
N ASP A 8 -16.51 25.37 -9.02
CA ASP A 8 -15.95 24.53 -10.06
C ASP A 8 -16.37 23.09 -9.77
N GLY A 9 -16.97 22.45 -10.76
CA GLY A 9 -17.62 21.15 -10.65
C GLY A 9 -16.65 20.07 -10.17
N VAL A 10 -16.77 19.68 -8.90
CA VAL A 10 -16.25 18.40 -8.42
C VAL A 10 -17.03 17.32 -9.18
N ASP A 11 -16.32 16.60 -10.06
CA ASP A 11 -16.80 15.42 -10.75
C ASP A 11 -17.42 14.47 -9.71
N ARG A 12 -18.76 14.43 -9.63
CA ARG A 12 -19.55 13.85 -8.52
C ARG A 12 -19.40 12.34 -8.33
N GLY A 13 -18.48 11.68 -9.05
CA GLY A 13 -18.23 10.25 -8.95
C GLY A 13 -16.77 9.87 -8.69
N ARG A 14 -15.80 10.81 -8.70
CA ARG A 14 -14.39 10.47 -8.55
C ARG A 14 -13.81 11.05 -7.27
N CYS A 15 -13.21 10.17 -6.46
CA CYS A 15 -12.52 10.55 -5.23
C CYS A 15 -11.43 11.61 -5.49
N ILE A 16 -11.20 12.49 -4.51
CA ILE A 16 -10.09 13.47 -4.52
C ILE A 16 -8.71 12.78 -4.65
N HIS A 17 -8.61 11.54 -4.20
CA HIS A 17 -7.42 10.73 -4.35
C HIS A 17 -7.48 9.95 -5.68
N PRO A 18 -6.58 10.24 -6.65
CA PRO A 18 -6.68 9.68 -8.01
C PRO A 18 -6.44 8.16 -8.06
N TRP A 19 -5.87 7.59 -7.00
CA TRP A 19 -5.61 6.17 -6.80
C TRP A 19 -6.74 5.44 -6.07
N CYS A 20 -7.69 6.16 -5.46
CA CYS A 20 -8.76 5.57 -4.68
C CYS A 20 -9.80 4.91 -5.59
N VAL A 21 -10.19 3.69 -5.25
CA VAL A 21 -11.26 2.92 -5.90
C VAL A 21 -12.40 2.60 -4.92
N THR A 22 -12.34 3.08 -3.68
CA THR A 22 -13.45 2.96 -2.73
C THR A 22 -14.68 3.66 -3.30
N GLU A 23 -15.83 3.00 -3.22
CA GLU A 23 -17.12 3.63 -3.49
C GLU A 23 -17.46 4.59 -2.33
N HIS A 24 -17.63 5.87 -2.66
CA HIS A 24 -17.88 6.93 -1.69
C HIS A 24 -19.38 7.27 -1.61
N GLY A 25 -19.87 7.49 -0.40
CA GLY A 25 -21.26 7.89 -0.18
C GLY A 25 -21.54 9.30 -0.70
N VAL A 26 -22.72 9.54 -1.29
CA VAL A 26 -23.09 10.88 -1.81
C VAL A 26 -23.42 11.91 -0.72
N THR A 27 -23.57 11.46 0.54
CA THR A 27 -23.97 12.29 1.69
C THR A 27 -22.86 12.49 2.73
N VAL A 28 -21.77 11.73 2.64
CA VAL A 28 -20.60 11.85 3.52
C VAL A 28 -19.55 12.65 2.78
N HIS A 29 -18.83 13.52 3.47
CA HIS A 29 -17.74 14.25 2.83
C HIS A 29 -16.62 13.25 2.50
N PRO A 30 -16.08 13.22 1.26
CA PRO A 30 -15.12 12.19 0.87
C PRO A 30 -13.90 12.06 1.78
N ASN A 31 -13.40 13.15 2.36
CA ASN A 31 -12.26 13.12 3.30
C ASN A 31 -12.57 12.45 4.65
N ASP A 32 -13.84 12.21 4.96
CA ASP A 32 -14.30 11.54 6.18
C ASP A 32 -14.53 10.04 5.95
N GLU A 33 -14.12 9.52 4.79
CA GLU A 33 -14.22 8.12 4.44
C GLU A 33 -12.84 7.47 4.31
N ASP A 34 -12.80 6.14 4.35
CA ASP A 34 -11.59 5.39 4.08
C ASP A 34 -11.33 5.29 2.58
N HIS A 35 -10.07 5.50 2.20
CA HIS A 35 -9.63 5.47 0.81
C HIS A 35 -8.68 4.31 0.60
N ARG A 36 -9.00 3.45 -0.38
CA ARG A 36 -8.21 2.27 -0.73
C ARG A 36 -7.98 2.21 -2.24
N SER A 37 -6.77 1.81 -2.65
CA SER A 37 -6.46 1.49 -4.05
C SER A 37 -6.90 0.07 -4.42
N ALA A 38 -6.96 -0.25 -5.72
CA ALA A 38 -7.28 -1.60 -6.21
C ALA A 38 -6.30 -2.71 -5.75
N GLY A 39 -5.12 -2.35 -5.26
CA GLY A 39 -4.10 -3.30 -4.85
C GLY A 39 -3.34 -3.91 -6.04
N VAL A 40 -2.17 -4.47 -5.76
CA VAL A 40 -1.36 -5.27 -6.68
C VAL A 40 -1.00 -6.56 -5.96
N ALA A 41 -1.53 -7.67 -6.47
CA ALA A 41 -1.25 -8.99 -5.93
C ALA A 41 0.15 -9.48 -6.34
N LEU A 42 0.83 -10.12 -5.40
CA LEU A 42 2.15 -10.71 -5.53
C LEU A 42 2.11 -12.08 -4.86
N THR A 43 2.42 -13.15 -5.59
CA THR A 43 2.67 -14.46 -4.98
C THR A 43 4.14 -14.56 -4.58
N VAL A 44 4.41 -14.72 -3.28
CA VAL A 44 5.75 -15.01 -2.74
C VAL A 44 5.78 -16.37 -2.08
N ARG A 45 6.99 -16.90 -1.88
CA ARG A 45 7.20 -17.98 -0.93
C ARG A 45 7.60 -17.39 0.41
N ALA A 46 6.80 -17.58 1.44
CA ALA A 46 7.00 -17.00 2.76
C ALA A 46 6.74 -18.02 3.88
N ARG A 47 7.17 -17.68 5.09
CA ARG A 47 6.80 -18.39 6.32
C ARG A 47 6.77 -17.41 7.47
N ARG A 48 6.04 -17.74 8.54
CA ARG A 48 6.18 -17.04 9.82
C ARG A 48 7.61 -17.20 10.34
N ALA A 49 8.12 -16.21 11.07
CA ALA A 49 9.50 -16.19 11.53
C ALA A 49 9.82 -17.38 12.46
N GLU A 50 8.83 -17.78 13.26
CA GLU A 50 8.88 -18.90 14.19
C GLU A 50 8.69 -20.28 13.53
N ALA A 51 8.28 -20.34 12.26
CA ALA A 51 8.06 -21.60 11.56
C ALA A 51 9.36 -22.18 11.00
N HIS A 52 9.51 -23.51 11.06
CA HIS A 52 10.61 -24.24 10.43
C HIS A 52 10.25 -24.71 9.02
N GLY A 53 11.26 -25.02 8.20
CA GLY A 53 11.08 -25.61 6.86
C GLY A 53 11.05 -24.59 5.71
N SER A 54 10.65 -25.04 4.53
CA SER A 54 10.79 -24.30 3.27
C SER A 54 9.90 -23.06 3.15
N GLY A 55 8.86 -22.93 3.97
CA GLY A 55 7.77 -21.98 3.74
C GLY A 55 6.84 -22.41 2.60
N GLU A 56 5.78 -21.63 2.41
CA GLU A 56 4.66 -21.91 1.50
C GLU A 56 4.41 -20.73 0.56
N ALA A 57 3.71 -21.00 -0.55
CA ALA A 57 3.25 -19.93 -1.42
C ALA A 57 2.17 -19.11 -0.70
N THR A 58 2.31 -17.79 -0.70
CA THR A 58 1.41 -16.86 -0.04
C THR A 58 1.20 -15.65 -0.93
N GLU A 59 -0.03 -15.18 -0.98
CA GLU A 59 -0.38 -13.93 -1.67
C GLU A 59 -0.17 -12.74 -0.73
N LEU A 60 0.58 -11.76 -1.22
CA LEU A 60 0.71 -10.43 -0.65
C LEU A 60 -0.02 -9.44 -1.55
N GLU A 61 -0.71 -8.47 -0.96
CA GLU A 61 -1.29 -7.34 -1.68
C GLU A 61 -0.54 -6.05 -1.34
N LEU A 62 -0.11 -5.33 -2.37
CA LEU A 62 0.49 -4.00 -2.24
C LEU A 62 -0.53 -2.94 -2.62
N GLY A 63 -0.82 -1.99 -1.74
CA GLY A 63 -1.82 -0.96 -1.99
C GLY A 63 -1.53 0.38 -1.33
N ALA A 64 -2.42 1.33 -1.56
CA ALA A 64 -2.50 2.58 -0.83
C ALA A 64 -3.74 2.57 0.09
N LEU A 65 -3.55 3.05 1.32
CA LEU A 65 -4.58 3.24 2.32
C LEU A 65 -4.46 4.64 2.92
N ARG A 66 -5.60 5.31 3.06
CA ARG A 66 -5.72 6.50 3.90
C ARG A 66 -7.05 6.42 4.63
N ARG A 67 -7.01 6.41 5.96
CA ARG A 67 -8.25 6.35 6.74
C ARG A 67 -8.86 7.73 6.92
N ALA A 68 -10.15 7.74 7.24
CA ALA A 68 -10.86 8.95 7.63
C ALA A 68 -10.09 9.74 8.70
N GLY A 69 -9.89 11.03 8.48
CA GLY A 69 -9.17 11.92 9.39
C GLY A 69 -7.64 11.82 9.33
N GLU A 70 -7.06 10.91 8.55
CA GLU A 70 -5.61 10.88 8.32
C GLU A 70 -5.20 11.94 7.28
N SER A 71 -4.03 12.54 7.49
CA SER A 71 -3.43 13.49 6.54
C SER A 71 -2.53 12.80 5.51
N GLU A 72 -2.00 11.63 5.84
CA GLU A 72 -0.97 10.92 5.08
C GLU A 72 -1.55 9.71 4.35
N THR A 73 -0.96 9.36 3.20
CA THR A 73 -1.27 8.10 2.51
C THR A 73 -0.23 7.05 2.86
N TRP A 74 -0.69 5.89 3.31
CA TRP A 74 0.16 4.77 3.65
C TRP A 74 0.23 3.77 2.49
N ILE A 75 1.45 3.30 2.21
CA ILE A 75 1.66 2.11 1.38
C ILE A 75 1.49 0.89 2.27
N VAL A 76 0.50 0.06 1.97
CA VAL A 76 0.21 -1.14 2.74
C VAL A 76 0.72 -2.38 2.03
N ILE A 77 1.30 -3.29 2.82
CA ILE A 77 1.59 -4.66 2.43
C ILE A 77 0.67 -5.54 3.27
N GLU A 78 -0.32 -6.14 2.62
CA GLU A 78 -1.31 -6.97 3.28
C GLU A 78 -1.00 -8.45 3.03
N THR A 79 -1.26 -9.25 4.06
CA THR A 79 -1.47 -10.68 3.90
C THR A 79 -2.99 -10.89 3.91
N GLY A 80 -3.50 -12.08 3.54
CA GLY A 80 -4.94 -12.39 3.56
C GLY A 80 -5.66 -12.23 4.92
N ILE A 81 -4.98 -11.70 5.95
CA ILE A 81 -5.45 -11.39 7.29
C ILE A 81 -5.52 -9.87 7.56
N GLY A 82 -5.22 -9.02 6.56
CA GLY A 82 -5.19 -7.55 6.61
C GLY A 82 -3.79 -6.93 6.46
N ALA A 83 -3.71 -5.59 6.51
CA ALA A 83 -2.45 -4.85 6.47
C ALA A 83 -1.46 -5.35 7.53
N SER A 84 -0.38 -5.98 7.06
CA SER A 84 0.68 -6.53 7.90
C SER A 84 1.80 -5.52 8.13
N LEU A 85 1.93 -4.54 7.23
CA LEU A 85 2.82 -3.39 7.37
C LEU A 85 2.24 -2.18 6.63
N ALA A 86 2.26 -1.01 7.26
CA ALA A 86 1.93 0.28 6.66
C ALA A 86 3.17 1.18 6.69
N LEU A 87 3.56 1.72 5.54
CA LEU A 87 4.75 2.55 5.38
C LEU A 87 4.37 3.90 4.79
N THR A 88 5.06 4.96 5.21
CA THR A 88 5.05 6.19 4.43
C THR A 88 5.65 5.95 3.05
N ARG A 89 5.38 6.83 2.09
CA ARG A 89 5.97 6.72 0.75
C ARG A 89 7.50 6.69 0.78
N ASP A 90 8.12 7.47 1.66
CA ASP A 90 9.57 7.50 1.82
C ASP A 90 10.11 6.23 2.48
N GLY A 91 9.38 5.69 3.48
CA GLY A 91 9.69 4.41 4.09
C GLY A 91 9.63 3.25 3.09
N ALA A 92 8.60 3.21 2.25
CA ALA A 92 8.47 2.20 1.19
C ALA A 92 9.61 2.30 0.16
N ARG A 93 9.98 3.52 -0.27
CA ARG A 93 11.13 3.74 -1.15
C ARG A 93 12.45 3.30 -0.51
N LEU A 94 12.62 3.53 0.78
CA LEU A 94 13.81 3.08 1.51
C LEU A 94 13.86 1.56 1.59
N LEU A 95 12.75 0.91 1.95
CA LEU A 95 12.65 -0.55 2.00
C LEU A 95 12.97 -1.18 0.64
N GLN A 96 12.38 -0.66 -0.44
CA GLN A 96 12.64 -1.12 -1.80
C GLN A 96 14.14 -1.08 -2.14
N ARG A 97 14.81 0.05 -1.85
CA ARG A 97 16.25 0.18 -2.10
C ARG A 97 17.06 -0.80 -1.27
N ARG A 98 16.78 -0.89 0.04
CA ARG A 98 17.53 -1.78 0.94
C ARG A 98 17.36 -3.25 0.58
N LEU A 99 16.16 -3.68 0.22
CA LEU A 99 15.97 -5.03 -0.29
C LEU A 99 16.81 -5.23 -1.55
N HIS A 100 16.71 -4.33 -2.53
CA HIS A 100 17.51 -4.45 -3.75
C HIS A 100 19.02 -4.54 -3.49
N ASP A 101 19.55 -3.71 -2.59
CA ASP A 101 20.97 -3.66 -2.27
C ASP A 101 21.45 -4.92 -1.51
N GLU A 102 20.64 -5.44 -0.57
CA GLU A 102 21.04 -6.59 0.25
C GLU A 102 20.91 -7.93 -0.47
N ILE A 103 19.88 -8.12 -1.31
CA ILE A 103 19.61 -9.39 -2.02
C ILE A 103 19.98 -9.37 -3.51
N GLY A 104 20.35 -8.21 -4.06
CA GLY A 104 20.77 -8.07 -5.46
C GLY A 104 22.19 -8.58 -5.73
N PRO A 105 22.63 -8.65 -7.00
CA PRO A 105 23.98 -9.11 -7.36
C PRO A 105 25.06 -8.25 -6.71
N GLY A 106 25.77 -8.81 -5.71
CA GLY A 106 26.79 -8.10 -4.93
C GLY A 106 26.35 -7.69 -3.51
N GLY A 107 25.09 -7.93 -3.16
CA GLY A 107 24.56 -7.74 -1.81
C GLY A 107 25.01 -8.82 -0.83
N THR A 108 24.94 -8.49 0.47
CA THR A 108 25.39 -9.37 1.56
C THR A 108 24.64 -10.70 1.59
N LEU A 109 23.36 -10.69 1.23
CA LEU A 109 22.46 -11.85 1.27
C LEU A 109 22.32 -12.53 -0.10
N ALA A 110 23.03 -12.05 -1.13
CA ALA A 110 22.87 -12.51 -2.51
C ALA A 110 23.27 -13.98 -2.74
N ARG A 111 24.07 -14.56 -1.83
CA ARG A 111 24.57 -15.95 -1.89
C ARG A 111 24.14 -16.79 -0.68
N ASP A 112 23.29 -16.24 0.18
CA ASP A 112 22.84 -16.96 1.36
C ASP A 112 21.95 -18.15 0.93
N GLY A 113 22.41 -19.38 1.19
CA GLY A 113 21.76 -20.62 0.73
C GLY A 113 22.28 -21.25 -0.57
N ASP A 114 23.36 -20.74 -1.17
CA ASP A 114 24.03 -21.35 -2.34
C ASP A 114 25.01 -22.49 -1.98
N GLU A 115 25.24 -22.76 -0.68
CA GLU A 115 26.05 -23.90 -0.24
C GLU A 115 25.22 -25.20 -0.30
N ARG A 116 25.42 -25.97 -1.38
CA ARG A 116 25.07 -27.40 -1.47
C ARG A 116 26.20 -28.28 -0.99
#